data_AF-A0A8J6YMY9-F1
#
_entry.id   AF-A0A8J6YMY9-F1
#
_cell.length_a   1.000
_cell.length_b   1.000
_cell.length_c   1.000
_cell.angle_alpha   90.00
_cell.angle_beta   90.00
_cell.angle_gamma   90.00
#
_symmetry.space_group_name_H-M   'P 1'
#
loop_
_entity.id
_entity.type
_entity.pdbx_description
1 polymer ?
#
loop_
_entity_poly.entity_id
_entity_poly.type
_entity_poly.pdbx_seq_one_letter_code
_entity_poly.pdbx_strand_id
1 'polypeptide(L)'
;MPELPEVETIRRILRERIVGETIQGVDLSLPRLIRTPSESEEFRQILTGLTFQDVTRRGKYLLFHLSPYLLISHLRMEGKYSLHLMDDPVEKHTHLII
;
A
#
# COMPACT_ATOMS: atom_id res chain seq x y z
N MET A 1 0.06 -8.17 -16.08
CA MET A 1 0.20 -8.93 -14.82
C MET A 1 1.64 -8.79 -14.39
N PRO A 2 1.96 -8.12 -13.27
CA PRO A 2 3.31 -8.12 -12.75
C PRO A 2 3.73 -9.56 -12.40
N GLU A 3 4.85 -10.00 -12.96
CA GLU A 3 5.46 -11.28 -12.61
C GLU A 3 6.38 -11.12 -11.38
N LEU A 4 6.94 -12.22 -10.90
CA LEU A 4 7.78 -12.19 -9.69
C LEU A 4 8.94 -11.18 -9.75
N PRO A 5 9.66 -11.01 -10.89
CA PRO A 5 10.72 -10.01 -11.00
C PRO A 5 10.21 -8.56 -10.86
N GLU A 6 9.06 -8.23 -11.43
CA GLU A 6 8.46 -6.90 -11.32
C GLU A 6 8.01 -6.62 -9.90
N VAL A 7 7.36 -7.58 -9.24
CA VAL A 7 6.95 -7.41 -7.83
C VAL A 7 8.17 -7.27 -6.91
N GLU A 8 9.28 -7.96 -7.18
CA GLU A 8 10.52 -7.78 -6.43
C GLU A 8 11.14 -6.39 -6.65
N THR A 9 11.07 -5.88 -7.88
CA THR A 9 11.54 -4.52 -8.21
C THR A 9 10.71 -3.47 -7.46
N ILE A 10 9.39 -3.62 -7.48
CA ILE A 10 8.47 -2.74 -6.73
C ILE A 10 8.75 -2.82 -5.23
N ARG A 11 8.97 -4.01 -4.68
CA ARG A 11 9.31 -4.21 -3.27
C ARG A 11 10.59 -3.46 -2.88
N ARG A 12 11.64 -3.53 -3.69
CA ARG A 12 12.91 -2.81 -3.45
C ARG A 12 12.69 -1.30 -3.38
N ILE A 13 12.04 -0.74 -4.41
CA ILE A 13 11.76 0.69 -4.50
C ILE A 13 10.93 1.16 -3.31
N LEU A 14 9.85 0.45 -2.98
CA LEU A 14 8.99 0.81 -1.84
C LEU A 14 9.77 0.76 -0.52
N ARG A 15 10.54 -0.30 -0.27
CA ARG A 15 11.33 -0.42 0.96
C ARG A 15 12.31 0.75 1.13
N GLU A 16 12.98 1.16 0.06
CA GLU A 16 13.94 2.27 0.10
C GLU A 16 13.29 3.64 0.32
N ARG A 17 12.01 3.78 -0.03
CA ARG A 17 11.34 5.09 -0.08
C ARG A 17 10.37 5.36 1.05
N ILE A 18 9.78 4.34 1.66
CA ILE A 18 8.71 4.53 2.66
C ILE A 18 9.03 3.98 4.04
N VAL A 19 10.06 3.13 4.19
CA VAL A 19 10.40 2.58 5.51
C VAL A 19 10.89 3.70 6.42
N GLY A 20 10.28 3.80 7.61
CA GLY A 20 10.48 4.89 8.56
C GLY A 20 9.40 5.97 8.50
N GLU A 21 8.59 6.02 7.43
CA GLU A 21 7.50 6.99 7.30
C GLU A 21 6.27 6.57 8.10
N THR A 22 5.58 7.55 8.68
CA THR A 22 4.36 7.36 9.48
C THR A 22 3.14 7.83 8.70
N ILE A 23 2.16 6.94 8.57
CA ILE A 23 0.90 7.17 7.86
C ILE A 23 0.11 8.27 8.57
N GLN A 24 -0.09 9.41 7.90
CA GLN A 24 -0.85 10.54 8.46
C GLN A 24 -2.35 10.45 8.18
N GLY A 25 -2.73 9.75 7.11
CA GLY A 25 -4.11 9.59 6.71
C GLY A 25 -4.23 8.57 5.59
N VAL A 26 -5.46 8.11 5.33
CA VAL A 26 -5.73 7.14 4.28
C VAL A 26 -6.97 7.58 3.51
N ASP A 27 -6.80 7.84 2.22
CA ASP A 27 -7.90 8.14 1.31
C ASP A 27 -8.23 6.92 0.48
N LEU A 28 -9.47 6.44 0.63
CA LEU A 28 -9.98 5.27 -0.10
C LEU A 28 -11.21 5.66 -0.91
N SER A 29 -11.07 5.68 -2.24
CA SER A 29 -12.17 5.97 -3.18
C SER A 29 -12.90 4.72 -3.66
N LEU A 30 -12.32 3.53 -3.45
CA LEU A 30 -12.91 2.26 -3.86
C LEU A 30 -12.96 1.23 -2.71
N PRO A 31 -14.00 1.27 -1.84
CA PRO A 31 -14.10 0.42 -0.65
C PRO A 31 -13.93 -1.08 -0.90
N ARG A 32 -14.47 -1.60 -2.01
CA ARG A 32 -14.38 -3.02 -2.41
C ARG A 32 -12.96 -3.55 -2.65
N LEU A 33 -11.96 -2.66 -2.72
CA LEU A 33 -10.54 -3.04 -2.80
C LEU A 33 -10.07 -3.69 -1.50
N ILE A 34 -10.61 -3.24 -0.37
CA ILE A 34 -10.26 -3.74 0.96
C ILE A 34 -11.06 -5.02 1.24
N ARG A 35 -10.35 -6.06 1.64
CA ARG A 35 -10.95 -7.35 2.01
C ARG A 35 -11.05 -7.54 3.51
N THR A 36 -10.15 -6.92 4.26
CA THR A 36 -10.08 -7.04 5.71
C THR A 36 -9.45 -5.76 6.27
N PRO A 37 -10.09 -5.10 7.25
CA PRO A 37 -11.45 -5.36 7.75
C PRO A 37 -12.53 -5.15 6.67
N SER A 38 -13.76 -5.60 6.93
CA SER A 38 -14.88 -5.46 5.99
C SER A 38 -15.31 -4.01 5.83
N GLU A 39 -15.19 -3.22 6.89
CA GLU A 39 -15.54 -1.80 6.91
C GLU A 39 -14.33 -0.95 6.51
N SER A 40 -14.50 -0.13 5.46
CA SER A 40 -13.41 0.70 4.96
C SER A 40 -12.94 1.77 5.95
N GLU A 41 -13.84 2.21 6.84
CA GLU A 41 -13.51 3.22 7.84
C GLU A 41 -12.60 2.63 8.92
N GLU A 42 -12.87 1.40 9.36
CA GLU A 42 -12.01 0.67 10.28
C GLU A 42 -10.61 0.49 9.70
N PHE A 43 -10.50 0.19 8.41
CA PHE A 43 -9.20 0.10 7.72
C PHE A 43 -8.40 1.40 7.79
N ARG A 44 -9.03 2.57 7.58
CA ARG A 44 -8.37 3.87 7.68
C ARG A 44 -7.88 4.15 9.10
N GLN A 45 -8.74 3.88 10.07
CA GLN A 45 -8.44 4.10 11.49
C GLN A 45 -7.30 3.22 11.99
N ILE A 46 -7.27 1.95 11.58
CA ILE A 46 -6.18 1.03 11.94
C ILE A 46 -4.84 1.51 11.39
N LEU A 47 -4.80 1.97 10.13
CA LEU A 47 -3.54 2.35 9.48
C LEU A 47 -3.00 3.70 9.93
N THR A 48 -3.87 4.65 10.28
CA THR A 48 -3.46 6.01 10.64
C THR A 48 -2.60 5.99 11.90
N GLY A 49 -1.42 6.64 11.84
CA GLY A 49 -0.45 6.68 12.92
C GLY A 49 0.52 5.50 12.96
N LEU A 50 0.37 4.49 12.10
CA LEU A 50 1.35 3.39 11.99
C LEU A 50 2.56 3.82 11.14
N THR A 51 3.73 3.26 11.47
CA THR A 51 4.99 3.50 10.76
C THR A 51 5.39 2.28 9.94
N PHE A 52 5.76 2.47 8.68
CA PHE A 52 6.28 1.39 7.83
C PHE A 52 7.64 0.91 8.36
N GLN A 53 7.69 -0.33 8.85
CA GLN A 53 8.90 -0.93 9.43
C GLN A 53 9.71 -1.69 8.41
N ASP A 54 9.02 -2.36 7.47
CA ASP A 54 9.66 -3.09 6.37
C ASP A 54 8.65 -3.32 5.23
N VAL A 55 9.16 -3.60 4.02
CA VAL A 55 8.41 -4.10 2.88
C VAL A 55 9.06 -5.39 2.38
N THR A 56 8.38 -6.51 2.59
CA THR A 56 8.79 -7.83 2.09
C THR A 56 7.80 -8.35 1.05
N ARG A 57 8.07 -9.55 0.51
CA ARG A 57 7.24 -10.16 -0.53
C ARG A 57 7.10 -11.66 -0.29
N ARG A 58 5.92 -12.20 -0.58
CA ARG A 58 5.67 -13.64 -0.65
C ARG A 58 4.95 -13.97 -1.96
N GLY A 59 5.65 -14.59 -2.91
CA GLY A 59 5.08 -14.80 -4.25
C GLY A 59 4.71 -13.47 -4.91
N LYS A 60 3.47 -13.33 -5.39
CA LYS A 60 2.99 -12.08 -6.02
C LYS A 60 2.37 -11.07 -5.02
N TYR A 61 2.53 -11.31 -3.71
CA TYR A 61 2.03 -10.44 -2.64
C TYR A 61 3.15 -9.57 -2.07
N LEU A 62 2.88 -8.27 -1.95
CA LEU A 62 3.67 -7.32 -1.16
C LEU A 62 3.16 -7.30 0.28
N LEU A 63 4.08 -7.30 1.23
CA LEU A 63 3.82 -7.36 2.67
C LEU A 63 4.45 -6.11 3.31
N PHE A 64 3.62 -5.18 3.76
CA PHE A 64 4.04 -3.97 4.47
C PHE A 64 3.91 -4.20 5.97
N HIS A 65 5.03 -4.17 6.69
CA HIS A 65 5.08 -4.40 8.13
C HIS A 65 4.79 -3.09 8.85
N LEU A 66 3.70 -3.06 9.62
CA LEU A 66 3.14 -1.88 10.28
C LEU A 66 2.73 -2.30 11.71
N SER A 67 3.68 -2.59 12.59
CA SER A 67 3.40 -3.22 13.90
C SER A 67 2.26 -2.53 14.67
N PRO A 68 1.27 -3.29 15.19
CA PRO A 68 1.22 -4.77 15.27
C PRO A 68 0.65 -5.47 14.03
N TYR A 69 0.41 -4.74 12.94
CA TYR A 69 -0.30 -5.20 11.76
C TYR A 69 0.63 -5.51 10.57
N LEU A 70 0.05 -6.23 9.60
CA LEU A 70 0.67 -6.53 8.32
C LEU A 70 -0.33 -6.19 7.22
N LEU A 71 0.00 -5.19 6.41
CA LEU A 71 -0.81 -4.85 5.23
C LEU A 71 -0.33 -5.70 4.04
N ILE A 72 -1.24 -6.51 3.51
CA ILE A 72 -0.96 -7.43 2.40
C ILE A 72 -1.61 -6.88 1.13
N SER A 73 -0.82 -6.67 0.08
CA SER A 73 -1.29 -6.17 -1.21
C SER A 73 -0.95 -7.11 -2.35
N HIS A 74 -1.88 -7.25 -3.30
CA HIS A 74 -1.70 -8.03 -4.52
C HIS A 74 -2.12 -7.21 -5.74
N LEU A 75 -1.17 -6.94 -6.63
CA LEU A 75 -1.35 -6.05 -7.79
C LEU A 75 -2.27 -6.61 -8.89
N ARG A 76 -2.52 -7.93 -8.90
CA ARG A 76 -3.35 -8.61 -9.91
C ARG A 76 -2.80 -8.34 -11.31
N MET A 77 -3.62 -7.83 -12.23
CA MET A 77 -3.23 -7.67 -13.64
C MET A 77 -2.54 -6.33 -13.92
N GLU A 78 -3.06 -5.24 -13.35
CA GLU A 78 -2.71 -3.86 -13.71
C GLU A 78 -2.47 -2.94 -12.50
N GLY A 79 -2.56 -3.48 -11.27
CA GLY A 79 -2.25 -2.70 -10.08
C GLY A 79 -0.82 -2.19 -10.10
N LYS A 80 -0.64 -0.94 -9.70
CA LYS A 80 0.65 -0.26 -9.60
C LYS A 80 0.71 0.56 -8.31
N TYR A 81 1.94 0.82 -7.86
CA TYR A 81 2.24 1.81 -6.84
C TYR A 81 2.99 2.97 -7.48
N SER A 82 2.74 4.17 -6.99
CA SER A 82 3.43 5.39 -7.39
C SER A 82 3.62 6.26 -6.16
N LEU A 83 4.75 6.97 -6.10
CA LEU A 83 5.07 7.93 -5.04
C LEU A 83 4.87 9.32 -5.62
N HIS A 84 4.16 10.17 -4.88
CA HIS A 84 3.79 11.52 -5.26
C HIS A 84 4.01 12.46 -4.07
N LEU A 85 4.22 13.74 -4.35
CA LEU A 85 4.17 14.79 -3.34
C LEU A 85 2.70 15.14 -3.04
N MET A 86 2.44 15.75 -1.87
CA MET A 86 1.05 16.04 -1.44
C MET A 86 0.28 16.94 -2.42
N ASP A 87 0.96 17.81 -3.15
CA ASP A 87 0.34 18.76 -4.08
C ASP A 87 0.23 18.21 -5.52
N ASP A 88 0.71 16.99 -5.78
CA ASP A 88 0.62 16.39 -7.11
C ASP A 88 -0.84 16.05 -7.45
N PRO A 89 -1.27 16.26 -8.71
CA PRO A 89 -2.61 15.92 -9.13
C PRO A 89 -2.83 14.41 -9.05
N VAL A 90 -3.94 14.00 -8.44
CA VAL A 90 -4.30 12.58 -8.32
C VAL A 90 -4.57 11.98 -9.71
N GLU A 91 -3.76 11.01 -10.12
CA GLU A 91 -3.95 10.28 -11.38
C GLU A 91 -5.30 9.55 -11.41
N LYS A 92 -5.88 9.42 -12.62
CA LYS A 92 -7.06 8.58 -12.83
C LYS A 92 -6.78 7.15 -12.37
N HIS A 93 -7.81 6.51 -11.80
CA HIS A 93 -7.74 5.15 -11.26
C HIS A 93 -6.83 5.00 -10.02
N THR A 94 -6.50 6.10 -9.34
CA THR A 94 -5.96 6.06 -7.98
C THR A 94 -7.09 5.75 -7.00
N HIS A 95 -6.99 4.58 -6.35
CA HIS A 95 -8.07 4.05 -5.51
C HIS A 95 -7.77 4.10 -4.01
N LEU A 96 -6.49 4.17 -3.65
CA LEU A 96 -5.99 4.18 -2.29
C LEU A 96 -4.76 5.10 -2.25
N ILE A 97 -4.75 6.06 -1.33
CA ILE A 97 -3.61 6.92 -1.01
C ILE A 97 -3.33 6.74 0.48
N ILE A 98 -2.05 6.57 0.82
CA ILE A 98 -1.52 6.36 2.17
C ILE A 98 -0.37 7.35 2.36
#